data_AF-A0A838TL90-F1
#
_entry.id   AF-A0A838TL90-F1
#
_cell.length_a   1.000
_cell.length_b   1.000
_cell.length_c   1.000
_cell.angle_alpha   90.00
_cell.angle_beta   90.00
_cell.angle_gamma   90.00
#
_symmetry.space_group_name_H-M   'P 1'
#
loop_
_entity.id
_entity.type
_entity.pdbx_description
1 polymer ?
#
loop_
_entity_poly.entity_id
_entity_poly.type
_entity_poly.pdbx_seq_one_letter_code
_entity_poly.pdbx_strand_id
1 'polypeptide(L)'
;IKLLTKQLSGGQGTLGKLLMDESLMRDMQTAAIGLKQASANAQQLTANINSYTSRLQSKGSLTNDLITDTSIFRGMQATVLQLQQAAKTANEVTENIKLASNNIQEVSNNLKNAKSPVGVLLNDQQAGENLKTTLENLQLGTKKLDENMEALQHNFLLRGFFKKKARNEEKKSSEQ
;
A
#
# COMPACT_ATOMS: atom_id res chain seq x y z
N ILE A 1 -1.48 -18.78 -12.70
CA ILE A 1 -1.12 -17.38 -13.05
C ILE A 1 -2.02 -16.82 -14.15
N LYS A 2 -2.09 -17.41 -15.35
CA LYS A 2 -2.96 -16.93 -16.47
C LYS A 2 -4.41 -16.62 -16.08
N LEU A 3 -5.03 -17.44 -15.22
CA LEU A 3 -6.39 -17.21 -14.72
C LEU A 3 -6.47 -15.98 -13.79
N LEU A 4 -5.55 -15.88 -12.82
CA LEU A 4 -5.48 -14.74 -11.89
C LEU A 4 -5.22 -13.42 -12.61
N THR A 5 -4.31 -13.41 -13.58
CA THR A 5 -3.99 -12.20 -14.34
C THR A 5 -5.14 -11.80 -15.28
N LYS A 6 -5.85 -12.77 -15.87
CA LYS A 6 -7.05 -12.53 -16.70
C LYS A 6 -8.25 -12.06 -15.87
N GLN A 7 -8.39 -12.58 -14.64
CA GLN A 7 -9.38 -12.10 -13.69
C GLN A 7 -9.06 -10.66 -13.26
N LEU A 8 -7.79 -10.36 -12.99
CA LEU A 8 -7.34 -9.01 -12.63
C LEU A 8 -7.56 -8.00 -13.78
N SER A 9 -7.18 -8.35 -15.01
CA SER A 9 -7.39 -7.49 -16.18
C SER A 9 -8.86 -7.35 -16.57
N GLY A 10 -9.68 -8.37 -16.28
CA GLY A 10 -11.12 -8.37 -16.47
C GLY A 10 -11.91 -7.70 -15.34
N GLY A 11 -11.24 -7.08 -14.35
CA GLY A 11 -11.92 -6.41 -13.24
C GLY A 11 -12.58 -7.35 -12.24
N GLN A 12 -12.25 -8.64 -12.24
CA GLN A 12 -12.80 -9.66 -11.35
C GLN A 12 -12.02 -9.72 -10.03
N GLY A 13 -12.73 -10.01 -8.94
CA GLY A 13 -12.18 -9.98 -7.59
C GLY A 13 -12.02 -8.57 -7.03
N THR A 14 -11.68 -8.44 -5.75
CA THR A 14 -11.57 -7.14 -5.05
C THR A 14 -10.48 -6.25 -5.63
N LEU A 15 -9.31 -6.83 -5.96
CA LEU A 15 -8.20 -6.11 -6.58
C LEU A 15 -8.49 -5.71 -8.03
N GLY A 16 -9.14 -6.58 -8.81
CA GLY A 16 -9.52 -6.26 -10.19
C GLY A 16 -10.54 -5.13 -10.23
N LYS A 17 -11.54 -5.17 -9.34
CA LYS A 17 -12.52 -4.09 -9.18
C LYS A 17 -11.83 -2.78 -8.78
N LEU A 18 -10.96 -2.81 -7.78
CA LEU A 18 -10.22 -1.61 -7.34
C LEU A 18 -9.40 -0.96 -8.48
N LEU A 19 -8.73 -1.77 -9.32
CA LEU A 19 -7.89 -1.28 -10.41
C LEU A 19 -8.68 -0.78 -11.64
N MET A 20 -9.93 -1.23 -11.80
CA MET A 20 -10.76 -0.92 -12.97
C MET A 20 -11.92 0.02 -12.66
N ASP A 21 -12.24 0.26 -11.40
CA ASP A 21 -13.34 1.11 -10.96
C ASP A 21 -12.94 2.59 -10.91
N GLU A 22 -13.23 3.30 -12.00
CA GLU A 22 -13.00 4.74 -12.08
C GLU A 22 -13.93 5.56 -11.17
N SER A 23 -15.07 5.00 -10.71
CA SER A 23 -15.99 5.70 -9.81
C SER A 23 -15.42 5.79 -8.39
N LEU A 24 -14.84 4.70 -7.89
CA LEU A 24 -14.15 4.68 -6.61
C LEU A 24 -13.00 5.71 -6.57
N MET A 25 -12.24 5.80 -7.66
CA MET A 25 -11.16 6.79 -7.80
C MET A 25 -11.68 8.24 -7.74
N ARG A 26 -12.81 8.53 -8.39
CA ARG A 26 -13.45 9.86 -8.32
C ARG A 26 -13.98 10.16 -6.92
N ASP A 27 -14.53 9.16 -6.24
CA ASP A 27 -15.04 9.31 -4.87
C ASP A 27 -13.89 9.58 -3.89
N MET A 28 -12.76 8.87 -4.04
CA MET A 28 -11.56 9.12 -3.24
C MET A 28 -10.99 10.52 -3.47
N GLN A 29 -10.94 10.99 -4.72
CA GLN A 29 -10.53 12.37 -5.02
C GLN A 29 -11.48 13.40 -4.41
N THR A 30 -12.79 13.15 -4.47
CA THR A 30 -13.81 14.03 -3.88
C THR A 30 -13.67 14.09 -2.36
N ALA A 31 -13.46 12.95 -1.71
CA ALA A 31 -13.20 12.86 -0.28
C ALA A 31 -11.93 13.62 0.12
N ALA A 32 -10.84 13.46 -0.65
CA ALA A 32 -9.60 14.20 -0.46
C ALA A 32 -9.79 15.73 -0.57
N ILE A 33 -10.59 16.20 -1.54
CA ILE A 33 -10.94 17.62 -1.67
C ILE A 33 -11.73 18.10 -0.44
N GLY A 34 -12.72 17.34 0.00
CA GLY A 34 -13.51 17.66 1.19
C GLY A 34 -12.66 17.74 2.47
N LEU A 35 -11.75 16.78 2.67
CA LEU A 35 -10.81 16.76 3.78
C LEU A 35 -9.86 17.97 3.76
N LYS A 36 -9.35 18.32 2.57
CA LYS A 36 -8.51 19.51 2.39
C LYS A 36 -9.26 20.80 2.74
N GLN A 37 -10.52 20.93 2.31
CA GLN A 37 -11.36 22.09 2.63
C GLN A 37 -11.65 22.18 4.13
N ALA A 38 -11.99 21.04 4.76
CA ALA A 38 -12.23 20.97 6.21
C ALA A 38 -10.98 21.34 7.02
N SER A 39 -9.81 20.86 6.59
CA SER A 39 -8.50 21.22 7.15
C SER A 39 -8.24 22.73 7.07
N ALA A 40 -8.47 23.34 5.91
CA ALA A 40 -8.31 24.78 5.72
C ALA A 40 -9.26 25.59 6.63
N ASN A 41 -10.52 25.17 6.74
CA ASN A 41 -11.49 25.80 7.65
C ASN A 41 -11.07 25.69 9.12
N ALA A 42 -10.57 24.52 9.53
CA ALA A 42 -10.07 24.30 10.89
C ALA A 42 -8.84 25.18 11.19
N GLN A 43 -7.93 25.35 10.23
CA GLN A 43 -6.80 26.27 10.34
C GLN A 43 -7.24 27.73 10.49
N GLN A 44 -8.23 28.16 9.69
CA GLN A 44 -8.79 29.52 9.80
C GLN A 44 -9.50 29.75 11.14
N LEU A 45 -10.30 28.78 11.60
CA LEU A 45 -10.95 28.84 12.90
C LEU A 45 -9.92 28.95 14.03
N THR A 46 -8.87 28.12 13.98
CA THR A 46 -7.74 28.15 14.90
C THR A 46 -7.08 29.54 14.93
N ALA A 47 -6.85 30.16 13.76
CA ALA A 47 -6.29 31.51 13.67
C ALA A 47 -7.21 32.56 14.30
N ASN A 48 -8.51 32.48 14.05
CA ASN A 48 -9.51 33.38 14.64
C ASN A 48 -9.59 33.24 16.16
N ILE A 49 -9.59 32.00 16.67
CA ILE A 49 -9.58 31.71 18.10
C ILE A 49 -8.32 32.29 18.75
N ASN A 50 -7.14 32.09 18.14
CA ASN A 50 -5.89 32.64 18.66
C ASN A 50 -5.91 34.18 18.70
N SER A 51 -6.45 34.83 17.67
CA SER A 51 -6.60 36.30 17.63
C SER A 51 -7.59 36.82 18.67
N TYR A 52 -8.72 36.13 18.88
CA TYR A 52 -9.69 36.49 19.90
C TYR A 52 -9.11 36.31 21.31
N THR A 53 -8.42 35.19 21.52
CA THR A 53 -7.78 34.84 22.79
C THR A 53 -6.70 35.85 23.20
N SER A 54 -5.88 36.32 22.26
CA SER A 54 -4.85 37.33 22.55
C SER A 54 -5.44 38.70 22.90
N ARG A 55 -6.60 39.07 22.35
CA ARG A 55 -7.33 40.29 22.72
C ARG A 55 -7.88 40.23 24.15
N LEU A 56 -8.37 39.06 24.57
CA LEU A 56 -8.85 38.86 25.94
C LEU A 56 -7.73 38.97 27.00
N GLN A 57 -6.47 38.76 26.61
CA GLN A 57 -5.32 38.94 27.52
C GLN A 57 -4.90 40.41 27.72
N SER A 58 -5.46 41.36 26.96
CA SER A 58 -5.12 42.78 27.08
C SER A 58 -5.87 43.47 28.23
N LYS A 59 -5.14 44.13 29.14
CA LYS A 59 -5.70 44.79 30.33
C LYS A 59 -6.64 45.93 29.95
N GLY A 60 -7.90 45.89 30.40
CA GLY A 60 -8.83 47.02 30.30
C GLY A 60 -10.28 46.73 29.83
N SER A 61 -10.62 45.50 29.46
CA SER A 61 -12.01 45.12 29.12
C SER A 61 -12.83 44.83 30.39
N LEU A 62 -14.07 45.32 30.47
CA LEU A 62 -15.02 45.23 31.62
C LEU A 62 -15.44 43.80 32.05
N THR A 63 -14.73 42.77 31.61
CA THR A 63 -15.04 41.35 31.78
C THR A 63 -13.88 40.56 32.40
N ASN A 64 -13.06 41.24 33.21
CA ASN A 64 -11.77 40.74 33.71
C ASN A 64 -11.90 39.54 34.67
N ASP A 65 -13.07 39.35 35.32
CA ASP A 65 -13.23 38.37 36.40
C ASP A 65 -14.03 37.10 36.02
N LEU A 66 -14.68 37.07 34.84
CA LEU A 66 -15.43 35.91 34.34
C LEU A 66 -14.75 35.18 33.16
N ILE A 67 -13.86 35.86 32.43
CA ILE A 67 -13.26 35.35 31.18
C ILE A 67 -11.80 34.91 31.36
N THR A 68 -11.17 35.29 32.48
CA THR A 68 -9.84 34.82 32.87
C THR A 68 -9.88 33.49 33.63
N ASP A 69 -11.08 32.89 33.84
CA ASP A 69 -11.21 31.57 34.44
C ASP A 69 -10.39 30.58 33.62
N THR A 70 -9.23 30.24 34.17
CA THR A 70 -8.15 29.50 33.52
C THR A 70 -8.61 28.19 32.87
N SER A 71 -9.77 27.67 33.25
CA SER A 71 -10.39 26.48 32.68
C SER A 71 -10.86 26.67 31.23
N ILE A 72 -11.62 27.72 30.92
CA ILE A 72 -12.14 28.01 29.57
C ILE A 72 -10.98 28.30 28.61
N PHE A 73 -10.02 29.10 29.06
CA PHE A 73 -8.83 29.43 28.28
C PHE A 73 -7.97 28.19 27.96
N ARG A 74 -7.74 27.31 28.95
CA ARG A 74 -7.02 26.04 28.73
C ARG A 74 -7.80 25.11 27.79
N GLY A 75 -9.13 25.03 27.93
CA GLY A 75 -9.99 24.24 27.05
C GLY A 75 -9.96 24.74 25.61
N MET A 76 -9.93 26.06 25.41
CA MET A 76 -9.82 26.69 24.10
C MET A 76 -8.46 26.41 23.45
N GLN A 77 -7.35 26.55 24.20
CA GLN A 77 -6.02 26.15 23.70
C GLN A 77 -5.95 24.67 23.35
N ALA A 78 -6.51 23.79 24.19
CA ALA A 78 -6.56 22.36 23.89
C ALA A 78 -7.35 22.06 22.61
N THR A 79 -8.47 22.75 22.40
CA THR A 79 -9.29 22.63 21.19
C THR A 79 -8.54 23.10 19.95
N VAL A 80 -7.83 24.23 20.03
CA VAL A 80 -6.95 24.76 18.96
C VAL A 80 -5.88 23.74 18.58
N LEU A 81 -5.20 23.13 19.56
CA LEU A 81 -4.18 22.10 19.31
C LEU A 81 -4.78 20.85 18.66
N GLN A 82 -5.95 20.41 19.12
CA GLN A 82 -6.66 19.26 18.52
C GLN A 82 -7.09 19.55 17.07
N LEU A 83 -7.61 20.74 16.79
CA LEU A 83 -7.99 21.16 15.44
C LEU A 83 -6.78 21.27 14.51
N GLN A 84 -5.65 21.78 14.99
CA GLN A 84 -4.39 21.81 14.24
C GLN A 84 -3.90 20.40 13.91
N GLN A 85 -3.93 19.50 14.88
CA GLN A 85 -3.54 18.10 14.68
C GLN A 85 -4.47 17.39 13.69
N ALA A 86 -5.79 17.59 13.82
CA ALA A 86 -6.76 17.03 12.89
C ALA A 86 -6.56 17.56 11.46
N ALA A 87 -6.32 18.86 11.29
CA ALA A 87 -6.02 19.47 10.00
C ALA A 87 -4.75 18.90 9.37
N LYS A 88 -3.69 18.72 10.17
CA LYS A 88 -2.44 18.09 9.72
C LYS A 88 -2.68 16.65 9.24
N THR A 89 -3.36 15.84 10.04
CA THR A 89 -3.68 14.46 9.69
C THR A 89 -4.57 14.38 8.43
N ALA A 90 -5.55 15.29 8.28
CA ALA A 90 -6.37 15.35 7.08
C ALA A 90 -5.55 15.68 5.82
N ASN A 91 -4.52 16.53 5.93
CA ASN A 91 -3.60 16.83 4.84
C ASN A 91 -2.75 15.60 4.47
N GLU A 92 -2.21 14.88 5.45
CA GLU A 92 -1.43 13.64 5.24
C GLU A 92 -2.30 12.55 4.57
N VAL A 93 -3.54 12.36 5.02
CA VAL A 93 -4.50 11.44 4.40
C VAL A 93 -4.79 11.84 2.95
N THR A 94 -4.99 13.13 2.69
CA THR A 94 -5.23 13.65 1.34
C THR A 94 -4.04 13.37 0.40
N GLU A 95 -2.81 13.54 0.89
CA GLU A 95 -1.60 13.23 0.13
C GLU A 95 -1.49 11.73 -0.16
N ASN A 96 -1.74 10.87 0.85
CA ASN A 96 -1.74 9.43 0.68
C ASN A 96 -2.80 8.95 -0.32
N ILE A 97 -4.01 9.53 -0.29
CA ILE A 97 -5.07 9.23 -1.26
C ILE A 97 -4.61 9.61 -2.68
N LYS A 98 -3.94 10.76 -2.85
CA LYS A 98 -3.41 11.19 -4.15
C LYS A 98 -2.32 10.25 -4.66
N LEU A 99 -1.39 9.84 -3.81
CA LEU A 99 -0.34 8.88 -4.15
C LEU A 99 -0.93 7.51 -4.53
N ALA A 100 -1.84 6.99 -3.71
CA ALA A 100 -2.53 5.73 -3.98
C ALA A 100 -3.30 5.79 -5.31
N SER A 101 -3.99 6.91 -5.56
CA SER A 101 -4.69 7.17 -6.81
C SER A 101 -3.77 7.12 -8.03
N ASN A 102 -2.62 7.80 -7.96
CA ASN A 102 -1.65 7.81 -9.05
C ASN A 102 -1.09 6.40 -9.32
N ASN A 103 -0.75 5.65 -8.26
CA ASN A 103 -0.24 4.29 -8.39
C ASN A 103 -1.28 3.34 -9.00
N ILE A 104 -2.54 3.43 -8.55
CA ILE A 104 -3.66 2.66 -9.12
C ILE A 104 -3.82 3.00 -10.61
N GLN A 105 -3.77 4.28 -10.96
CA GLN A 105 -3.86 4.72 -12.36
C GLN A 105 -2.71 4.18 -13.20
N GLU A 106 -1.48 4.22 -12.71
CA GLU A 106 -0.30 3.69 -13.39
C GLU A 106 -0.42 2.18 -13.63
N VAL A 107 -0.77 1.42 -12.59
CA VAL A 107 -0.98 -0.03 -12.70
C VAL A 107 -2.12 -0.33 -13.67
N SER A 108 -3.25 0.37 -13.58
CA SER A 108 -4.38 0.23 -14.50
C SER A 108 -3.96 0.51 -15.94
N ASN A 109 -3.20 1.58 -16.18
CA ASN A 109 -2.67 1.92 -17.51
C ASN A 109 -1.71 0.85 -18.04
N ASN A 110 -0.84 0.31 -17.19
CA ASN A 110 0.08 -0.76 -17.56
C ASN A 110 -0.66 -2.06 -17.90
N LEU A 111 -1.75 -2.39 -17.19
CA LEU A 111 -2.60 -3.54 -17.55
C LEU A 111 -3.37 -3.31 -18.85
N LYS A 112 -3.91 -2.11 -19.08
CA LYS A 112 -4.68 -1.76 -20.29
C LYS A 112 -3.78 -1.60 -21.52
N ASN A 113 -2.54 -1.17 -21.36
CA ASN A 113 -1.61 -0.97 -22.46
C ASN A 113 -1.10 -2.31 -22.98
N ALA A 114 -1.65 -2.75 -24.12
CA ALA A 114 -1.27 -3.99 -24.80
C ALA A 114 0.23 -4.08 -25.18
N LYS A 115 0.97 -2.96 -25.18
CA LYS A 115 2.42 -2.92 -25.46
C LYS A 115 3.30 -3.02 -24.21
N SER A 116 2.72 -2.91 -23.00
CA SER A 116 3.50 -3.13 -21.77
C SER A 116 3.87 -4.62 -21.65
N PRO A 117 4.95 -5.01 -20.94
CA PRO A 117 5.31 -6.42 -20.81
C PRO A 117 4.17 -7.30 -20.25
N VAL A 118 3.43 -6.77 -19.25
CA VAL A 118 2.23 -7.44 -18.72
C VAL A 118 1.08 -7.41 -19.73
N GLY A 119 0.87 -6.30 -20.42
CA GLY A 119 -0.18 -6.15 -21.42
C GLY A 119 0.02 -7.06 -22.64
N VAL A 120 1.26 -7.23 -23.10
CA VAL A 120 1.63 -8.19 -24.16
C VAL A 120 1.31 -9.60 -23.67
N LEU A 121 1.77 -9.99 -22.48
CA LEU A 121 1.47 -11.32 -21.93
C LEU A 121 -0.04 -11.59 -21.75
N LEU A 122 -0.83 -10.55 -21.51
CA LEU A 122 -2.27 -10.64 -21.29
C LEU A 122 -3.09 -10.68 -22.59
N ASN A 123 -2.69 -9.91 -23.60
CA ASN A 123 -3.46 -9.69 -24.81
C ASN A 123 -2.92 -10.43 -26.03
N ASP A 124 -1.64 -10.83 -26.02
CA ASP A 124 -1.00 -11.56 -27.12
C ASP A 124 -1.10 -13.07 -26.89
N GLN A 125 -1.86 -13.75 -27.76
CA GLN A 125 -2.05 -15.20 -27.69
C GLN A 125 -0.73 -15.97 -27.86
N GLN A 126 0.14 -15.52 -28.77
CA GLN A 126 1.42 -16.16 -29.06
C GLN A 126 2.38 -15.99 -27.87
N ALA A 127 2.44 -14.80 -27.26
CA ALA A 127 3.22 -14.60 -26.04
C ALA A 127 2.70 -15.48 -24.88
N GLY A 128 1.38 -15.60 -24.75
CA GLY A 128 0.76 -16.47 -23.76
C GLY A 128 0.98 -17.96 -24.00
N GLU A 129 1.09 -18.42 -25.25
CA GLU A 129 1.44 -19.79 -25.63
C GLU A 129 2.92 -20.06 -25.38
N ASN A 130 3.80 -19.15 -25.79
CA ASN A 130 5.24 -19.25 -25.55
C ASN A 130 5.56 -19.37 -24.05
N LEU A 131 4.93 -18.55 -23.20
CA LEU A 131 5.12 -18.64 -21.75
C LEU A 131 4.64 -19.98 -21.17
N LYS A 132 3.52 -20.51 -21.67
CA LYS A 132 3.01 -21.84 -21.26
C LYS A 132 4.04 -22.91 -21.60
N THR A 133 4.56 -22.91 -22.82
CA THR A 133 5.58 -23.86 -23.28
C THR A 133 6.87 -23.75 -22.46
N THR A 134 7.33 -22.54 -22.13
CA THR A 134 8.49 -22.34 -21.26
C THR A 134 8.27 -22.96 -19.88
N LEU A 135 7.08 -22.80 -19.29
CA LEU A 135 6.74 -23.37 -17.98
C LEU A 135 6.68 -24.91 -18.03
N GLU A 136 6.10 -25.48 -19.09
CA GLU A 136 6.06 -26.94 -19.29
C GLU A 136 7.48 -27.52 -19.44
N ASN A 137 8.34 -26.86 -20.22
CA ASN A 137 9.73 -27.25 -20.40
C ASN A 137 10.54 -27.12 -19.11
N LEU A 138 10.31 -26.06 -18.32
CA LEU A 138 10.93 -25.91 -17.00
C LEU A 138 10.50 -27.03 -16.06
N GLN A 139 9.20 -27.34 -15.99
CA GLN A 139 8.69 -28.43 -15.16
C GLN A 139 9.29 -29.78 -15.55
N LEU A 140 9.36 -30.07 -16.85
CA LEU A 140 10.00 -31.29 -17.37
C LEU A 140 11.51 -31.31 -17.06
N GLY A 141 12.20 -30.19 -17.22
CA GLY A 141 13.61 -30.03 -16.91
C GLY A 141 13.90 -30.24 -15.43
N THR A 142 13.10 -29.66 -14.54
CA THR A 142 13.20 -29.85 -13.09
C THR A 142 12.95 -31.30 -12.71
N LYS A 143 11.96 -31.98 -13.32
CA LYS A 143 11.71 -33.40 -13.07
C LYS A 143 12.92 -34.27 -13.45
N LYS A 144 13.49 -34.06 -14.64
CA LYS A 144 14.69 -34.79 -15.09
C LYS A 144 15.90 -34.48 -14.21
N LEU A 145 16.03 -33.24 -13.75
CA LEU A 145 17.09 -32.85 -12.83
C LEU A 145 16.94 -33.59 -11.50
N ASP A 146 15.73 -33.73 -10.98
CA ASP A 146 15.43 -34.48 -9.76
C ASP A 146 15.76 -35.97 -9.93
N GLU A 147 15.31 -36.59 -11.03
CA GLU A 147 15.65 -37.98 -11.39
C GLU A 147 17.17 -38.19 -11.50
N ASN A 148 17.88 -37.24 -12.12
CA ASN A 148 19.35 -37.28 -12.20
C ASN A 148 20.01 -37.09 -10.83
N MET A 149 19.49 -36.20 -9.98
CA MET A 149 20.02 -36.02 -8.63
C MET A 149 19.84 -37.27 -7.79
N GLU A 150 18.69 -37.94 -7.90
CA GLU A 150 18.43 -39.23 -7.27
C GLU A 150 19.42 -40.30 -7.77
N ALA A 151 19.62 -40.41 -9.09
CA ALA A 151 20.61 -41.32 -9.66
C ALA A 151 22.05 -41.01 -9.18
N LEU A 152 22.41 -39.73 -9.05
CA LEU A 152 23.71 -39.29 -8.54
C LEU A 152 23.90 -39.61 -7.06
N GLN A 153 22.85 -39.66 -6.25
CA GLN A 153 22.94 -40.12 -4.85
C GLN A 153 23.38 -41.58 -4.74
N HIS A 154 22.99 -42.39 -5.71
CA HIS A 154 23.38 -43.80 -5.81
C HIS A 154 24.72 -44.02 -6.51
N ASN A 155 25.30 -42.98 -7.14
CA ASN A 155 26.60 -43.07 -7.81
C ASN A 155 27.75 -43.19 -6.79
N PHE A 156 28.65 -44.15 -7.01
CA PHE A 156 29.76 -44.45 -6.09
C PHE A 156 30.68 -43.26 -5.79
N LEU A 157 30.90 -42.37 -6.77
CA LEU A 157 31.76 -41.18 -6.61
C LEU A 157 31.16 -40.16 -5.65
N LEU A 158 29.84 -39.98 -5.71
CA LEU A 158 29.13 -38.95 -4.95
C LEU A 158 28.47 -39.47 -3.67
N ARG A 159 28.38 -40.80 -3.51
CA ARG A 159 27.79 -41.44 -2.32
C ARG A 159 28.44 -40.98 -1.01
N GLY A 160 29.76 -40.76 -1.01
CA GLY A 160 30.49 -40.24 0.16
C GLY A 160 30.09 -38.82 0.52
N PHE A 161 29.90 -37.96 -0.48
CA PHE A 161 29.42 -36.59 -0.31
C PHE A 161 28.00 -36.56 0.29
N PHE A 162 27.06 -37.32 -0.29
CA PHE A 162 25.68 -37.35 0.19
C PHE A 162 25.54 -37.95 1.60
N LYS A 163 26.30 -39.01 1.93
CA LYS A 163 26.38 -39.54 3.30
C LYS A 163 26.88 -38.51 4.30
N LYS A 164 27.91 -37.74 3.94
CA LYS A 164 28.45 -36.68 4.81
C LYS A 164 27.45 -35.53 5.00
N LYS A 165 26.72 -35.17 3.95
CA LYS A 165 25.66 -34.16 4.00
C LYS A 165 24.52 -34.58 4.94
N ALA A 166 23.96 -35.79 4.77
CA ALA A 166 22.88 -36.29 5.63
C ALA A 166 23.27 -36.32 7.12
N ARG A 167 24.49 -36.79 7.43
CA ARG A 167 25.03 -36.80 8.80
C ARG A 167 25.17 -35.42 9.43
N ASN A 168 25.41 -34.39 8.62
CA ASN A 168 25.50 -33.00 9.09
C ASN A 168 24.11 -32.39 9.29
N GLU A 169 23.12 -32.76 8.47
CA GLU A 169 21.73 -32.31 8.61
C GLU A 169 21.07 -32.93 9.85
N GLU A 170 21.27 -34.22 10.10
CA GLU A 170 20.79 -34.89 11.33
C GLU A 170 21.35 -34.22 12.60
N LYS A 171 22.66 -33.96 12.64
CA LYS A 171 23.29 -33.26 13.77
C LYS A 171 22.69 -31.88 14.04
N LYS A 172 22.45 -31.10 12.99
CA LYS A 172 21.81 -29.78 13.11
C LYS A 172 20.37 -29.88 13.60
N SER A 173 19.63 -30.90 13.17
CA SER A 173 18.25 -31.12 13.63
C SER A 173 18.14 -31.62 15.07
N SER A 174 19.18 -32.28 15.60
CA SER A 174 19.26 -32.73 17.00
C SER A 174 19.85 -31.69 17.96
N GLU A 175 20.39 -30.58 17.44
CA GLU A 175 20.91 -29.45 18.20
C GLU A 175 19.89 -28.29 18.32
N GLN A 176 18.72 -28.42 17.70
CA GLN A 176 17.55 -27.53 17.86
C GLN A 176 16.50 -28.17 18.78
#